data_AF-A0A6B3FVM7-F1
#
_entry.id   AF-A0A6B3FVM7-F1
#
_cell.length_a   1.000
_cell.length_b   1.000
_cell.length_c   1.000
_cell.angle_alpha   90.00
_cell.angle_beta   90.00
_cell.angle_gamma   90.00
#
_symmetry.space_group_name_H-M   'P 1'
#
loop_
_entity.id
_entity.type
_entity.pdbx_description
1 polymer ?
#
loop_
_entity_poly.entity_id
_entity_poly.type
_entity_poly.pdbx_seq_one_letter_code
_entity_poly.pdbx_strand_id
1 'polypeptide(L)'
;VPLMNGGGLFETGAGGSAPKHVQQLVKENYLRWDSLGEFLALAVSFEHLATTTDNARAQVLADTLDRATGTFLNEDKSPSRRLGGIDNRGSHFYLALYWAQELAQQTDDAKLAEAFAPLAKTLSEQEETIVAELIAVQGSPAEIGGYFQPDPAKAAAVMRPSATFNNAIASLA
;
A
#
# COMPACT_ATOMS: atom_id res chain seq x y z
N VAL A 1 -5.13 17.02 -11.27
CA VAL A 1 -5.19 18.49 -11.45
C VAL A 1 -3.95 18.97 -12.18
N PRO A 2 -4.03 19.27 -13.48
CA PRO A 2 -2.94 19.90 -14.22
C PRO A 2 -2.67 21.31 -13.67
N LEU A 3 -1.46 21.57 -13.21
CA LEU A 3 -1.05 22.86 -12.67
C LEU A 3 -0.68 23.81 -13.82
N MET A 4 -0.93 25.11 -13.63
CA MET A 4 -0.68 26.13 -14.67
C MET A 4 0.77 26.17 -15.15
N ASN A 5 1.73 25.82 -14.28
CA ASN A 5 3.15 25.80 -14.60
C ASN A 5 3.65 24.45 -15.16
N GLY A 6 2.75 23.60 -15.65
CA GLY A 6 3.09 22.33 -16.32
C GLY A 6 3.29 21.12 -15.38
N GLY A 7 3.17 21.30 -14.07
CA GLY A 7 3.20 20.18 -13.10
C GLY A 7 1.84 19.48 -12.94
N GLY A 8 1.81 18.40 -12.18
CA GLY A 8 0.60 17.64 -11.83
C GLY A 8 0.37 17.58 -10.32
N LEU A 9 -0.89 17.75 -9.89
CA LEU A 9 -1.38 17.48 -8.54
C LEU A 9 -2.43 16.37 -8.60
N PHE A 10 -2.24 15.29 -7.84
CA PHE A 10 -3.10 14.11 -7.88
C PHE A 10 -3.77 13.91 -6.53
N GLU A 11 -5.02 14.37 -6.41
CA GLU A 11 -5.83 14.18 -5.21
C GLU A 11 -6.32 12.74 -5.13
N THR A 12 -6.15 12.12 -3.96
CA THR A 12 -6.49 10.70 -3.74
C THR A 12 -7.98 10.48 -3.52
N GLY A 13 -8.74 11.55 -3.25
CA GLY A 13 -10.19 11.50 -3.09
C GLY A 13 -10.78 12.84 -2.69
N ALA A 14 -12.09 12.98 -2.83
CA ALA A 14 -12.83 14.22 -2.53
C ALA A 14 -13.49 14.22 -1.12
N GLY A 15 -13.21 13.20 -0.31
CA GLY A 15 -13.78 13.02 1.03
C GLY A 15 -13.01 13.77 2.13
N GLY A 16 -13.52 13.68 3.36
CA GLY A 16 -12.79 14.13 4.55
C GLY A 16 -11.88 13.03 5.13
N SER A 17 -11.15 13.34 6.21
CA SER A 17 -10.19 12.43 6.86
C SER A 17 -10.80 11.37 7.80
N ALA A 18 -12.11 11.13 7.71
CA ALA A 18 -12.85 10.07 8.40
C ALA A 18 -12.49 9.86 9.91
N PRO A 19 -12.79 10.82 10.82
CA PRO A 19 -12.40 10.74 12.23
C PRO A 19 -12.91 9.49 12.98
N LYS A 20 -14.02 8.89 12.52
CA LYS A 20 -14.55 7.63 13.07
C LYS A 20 -13.68 6.40 12.75
N HIS A 21 -12.76 6.48 11.79
CA HIS A 21 -11.79 5.44 11.51
C HIS A 21 -10.70 5.43 12.57
N VAL A 22 -10.19 6.60 12.93
CA VAL A 22 -9.21 6.76 14.01
C VAL A 22 -9.78 6.29 15.36
N GLN A 23 -11.05 6.56 15.64
CA GLN A 23 -11.72 6.05 16.84
C GLN A 23 -11.72 4.51 16.90
N GLN A 24 -11.94 3.83 15.76
CA GLN A 24 -11.88 2.37 15.70
C GLN A 24 -10.44 1.86 15.84
N LEU A 25 -9.47 2.52 15.21
CA LEU A 25 -8.05 2.17 15.35
C LEU A 25 -7.63 2.22 16.82
N VAL A 26 -7.90 3.31 17.54
CA VAL A 26 -7.49 3.44 18.94
C VAL A 26 -8.20 2.42 19.84
N LYS A 27 -9.48 2.12 19.58
CA LYS A 27 -10.28 1.24 20.43
C LYS A 27 -10.02 -0.25 20.17
N GLU A 28 -9.87 -0.63 18.92
CA GLU A 28 -9.94 -2.03 18.44
C GLU A 28 -8.81 -2.37 17.47
N ASN A 29 -7.83 -1.48 17.28
CA ASN A 29 -6.69 -1.64 16.37
C ASN A 29 -7.10 -2.14 14.99
N TYR A 30 -8.12 -1.50 14.41
CA TYR A 30 -8.65 -1.81 13.09
C TYR A 30 -8.88 -0.53 12.28
N LEU A 31 -8.25 -0.43 11.11
CA LEU A 31 -8.38 0.71 10.22
C LEU A 31 -9.13 0.34 8.94
N ARG A 32 -10.39 0.76 8.85
CA ARG A 32 -11.25 0.53 7.67
C ARG A 32 -11.17 1.63 6.60
N TRP A 33 -10.09 2.40 6.58
CA TRP A 33 -9.84 3.40 5.53
C TRP A 33 -9.46 2.68 4.23
N ASP A 34 -10.11 3.02 3.12
CA ASP A 34 -9.80 2.45 1.81
C ASP A 34 -8.79 3.34 1.09
N SER A 35 -7.60 2.79 0.81
CA SER A 35 -6.51 3.48 0.13
C SER A 35 -6.56 3.35 -1.40
N LEU A 36 -7.64 2.80 -1.99
CA LEU A 36 -7.77 2.65 -3.45
C LEU A 36 -7.48 3.95 -4.21
N GLY A 37 -7.99 5.07 -3.72
CA GLY A 37 -7.75 6.38 -4.34
C GLY A 37 -6.28 6.84 -4.28
N GLU A 38 -5.52 6.39 -3.27
CA GLU A 38 -4.08 6.62 -3.17
C GLU A 38 -3.33 5.80 -4.23
N PHE A 39 -3.75 4.56 -4.47
CA PHE A 39 -3.14 3.68 -5.47
C PHE A 39 -3.34 4.23 -6.88
N LEU A 40 -4.57 4.65 -7.20
CA LEU A 40 -4.92 5.27 -8.47
C LEU A 40 -4.18 6.58 -8.70
N ALA A 41 -4.11 7.45 -7.69
CA ALA A 41 -3.39 8.71 -7.80
C ALA A 41 -1.87 8.50 -7.99
N LEU A 42 -1.30 7.46 -7.37
CA LEU A 42 0.11 7.12 -7.50
C LEU A 42 0.45 6.61 -8.91
N ALA A 43 -0.38 5.76 -9.50
CA ALA A 43 -0.18 5.28 -10.87
C ALA A 43 -0.16 6.44 -11.87
N VAL A 44 -1.16 7.33 -11.80
CA VAL A 44 -1.22 8.54 -12.65
C VAL A 44 -0.05 9.48 -12.36
N SER A 45 0.42 9.57 -11.11
CA SER A 45 1.61 10.35 -10.77
C SER A 45 2.88 9.79 -11.43
N PHE A 46 3.04 8.47 -11.51
CA PHE A 46 4.16 7.85 -12.23
C PHE A 46 4.06 8.04 -13.74
N GLU A 47 2.86 7.93 -14.33
CA GLU A 47 2.63 8.21 -15.74
C GLU A 47 2.97 9.67 -16.10
N HIS A 48 2.56 10.61 -15.26
CA HIS A 48 2.94 12.02 -15.43
C HIS A 48 4.44 12.23 -15.36
N LEU A 49 5.13 11.58 -14.41
CA LEU A 49 6.59 11.63 -14.33
C LEU A 49 7.24 11.04 -15.59
N ALA A 50 6.75 9.89 -16.06
CA ALA A 50 7.25 9.23 -17.26
C ALA A 50 7.16 10.16 -18.48
N THR A 51 6.00 10.74 -18.72
CA THR A 51 5.74 11.61 -19.88
C THR A 51 6.45 12.96 -19.82
N THR A 52 6.56 13.58 -18.64
CA THR A 52 7.18 14.91 -18.49
C THR A 52 8.70 14.88 -18.42
N THR A 53 9.30 13.74 -18.05
CA THR A 53 10.75 13.59 -17.89
C THR A 53 11.39 12.57 -18.83
N ASP A 54 10.61 11.96 -19.72
CA ASP A 54 11.03 10.86 -20.59
C ASP A 54 11.61 9.68 -19.79
N ASN A 55 10.94 9.34 -18.67
CA ASN A 55 11.38 8.30 -17.74
C ASN A 55 10.63 6.99 -17.99
N ALA A 56 11.20 6.16 -18.86
CA ALA A 56 10.63 4.85 -19.21
C ALA A 56 10.39 3.94 -18.00
N ARG A 57 11.24 3.99 -16.96
CA ARG A 57 11.04 3.19 -15.74
C ARG A 57 9.84 3.63 -14.93
N ALA A 58 9.55 4.94 -14.89
CA ALA A 58 8.34 5.44 -14.26
C ALA A 58 7.09 4.92 -14.99
N GLN A 59 7.14 4.77 -16.32
CA GLN A 59 6.04 4.16 -17.07
C GLN A 59 5.83 2.69 -16.65
N VAL A 60 6.90 1.90 -16.54
CA VAL A 60 6.80 0.51 -16.08
C VAL A 60 6.19 0.43 -14.67
N LEU A 61 6.58 1.33 -13.75
CA LEU A 61 5.98 1.41 -12.42
C LEU A 61 4.49 1.75 -12.46
N ALA A 62 4.07 2.68 -13.33
CA ALA A 62 2.66 3.03 -13.52
C ALA A 62 1.85 1.84 -14.05
N ASP A 63 2.28 1.24 -15.16
CA ASP A 63 1.56 0.18 -15.84
C ASP A 63 1.41 -1.07 -14.95
N THR A 64 2.46 -1.40 -14.19
CA THR A 64 2.45 -2.53 -13.25
C THR A 64 1.58 -2.24 -12.02
N LEU A 65 1.53 -0.99 -11.54
CA LEU A 65 0.66 -0.59 -10.42
C LEU A 65 -0.82 -0.60 -10.83
N ASP A 66 -1.13 -0.19 -12.06
CA ASP A 66 -2.48 -0.26 -12.61
C ASP A 66 -2.97 -1.71 -12.70
N ARG A 67 -2.14 -2.62 -13.22
CA ARG A 67 -2.47 -4.06 -13.26
C ARG A 67 -2.61 -4.66 -11.86
N ALA A 68 -1.72 -4.31 -10.93
CA ALA A 68 -1.81 -4.73 -9.54
C ALA A 68 -3.09 -4.24 -8.86
N THR A 69 -3.51 -3.00 -9.13
CA THR A 69 -4.77 -2.44 -8.64
C THR A 69 -5.97 -3.17 -9.25
N GLY A 70 -5.90 -3.56 -10.53
CA GLY A 70 -6.89 -4.42 -11.18
C GLY A 70 -7.04 -5.78 -10.50
N THR A 71 -5.93 -6.47 -10.24
CA THR A 71 -5.92 -7.74 -9.49
C THR A 71 -6.45 -7.56 -8.07
N PHE A 72 -6.04 -6.50 -7.38
CA PHE A 72 -6.52 -6.13 -6.04
C PHE A 72 -8.06 -6.02 -5.98
N LEU A 73 -8.67 -5.39 -6.99
CA LEU A 73 -10.13 -5.25 -7.08
C LEU A 73 -10.81 -6.58 -7.42
N ASN A 74 -10.23 -7.36 -8.35
CA ASN A 74 -10.78 -8.66 -8.76
C ASN A 74 -10.80 -9.67 -7.60
N GLU A 75 -9.77 -9.63 -6.75
CA GLU A 75 -9.59 -10.51 -5.59
C GLU A 75 -10.26 -9.99 -4.30
N ASP A 76 -11.03 -8.89 -4.40
CA ASP A 76 -11.74 -8.23 -3.28
C ASP A 76 -10.83 -7.96 -2.06
N LYS A 77 -9.63 -7.43 -2.31
CA LYS A 77 -8.61 -7.18 -1.27
C LYS A 77 -8.72 -5.80 -0.61
N SER A 78 -9.84 -5.09 -0.80
CA SER A 78 -10.16 -3.88 -0.03
C SER A 78 -10.37 -4.19 1.46
N PRO A 79 -10.18 -3.20 2.35
CA PRO A 79 -10.41 -3.39 3.78
C PRO A 79 -11.82 -3.89 4.06
N SER A 80 -11.91 -4.96 4.85
CA SER A 80 -13.20 -5.44 5.32
C SER A 80 -13.82 -4.46 6.32
N ARG A 81 -15.07 -4.72 6.74
CA ARG A 81 -15.78 -3.89 7.73
C ARG A 81 -15.89 -4.54 9.11
N ARG A 82 -15.20 -5.66 9.34
CA ARG A 82 -15.25 -6.44 10.60
C ARG A 82 -13.87 -6.92 11.02
N LEU A 83 -13.67 -7.06 12.34
CA LEU A 83 -12.48 -7.68 12.90
C LEU A 83 -12.32 -9.12 12.39
N GLY A 84 -11.07 -9.58 12.33
CA GLY A 84 -10.68 -10.90 11.82
C GLY A 84 -10.55 -10.97 10.29
N GLY A 85 -11.00 -9.94 9.57
CA GLY A 85 -10.67 -9.75 8.16
C GLY A 85 -9.47 -8.81 7.96
N ILE A 86 -9.00 -8.69 6.73
CA ILE A 86 -7.98 -7.69 6.38
C ILE A 86 -8.54 -6.28 6.60
N ASP A 87 -7.69 -5.38 7.11
CA ASP A 87 -7.98 -3.96 7.19
C ASP A 87 -7.07 -3.19 6.21
N ASN A 88 -6.95 -1.87 6.35
CA ASN A 88 -6.07 -1.04 5.53
C ASN A 88 -4.63 -1.57 5.42
N ARG A 89 -4.05 -2.12 6.51
CA ARG A 89 -2.67 -2.63 6.48
C ARG A 89 -2.59 -3.91 5.64
N GLY A 90 -3.59 -4.78 5.75
CA GLY A 90 -3.71 -5.97 4.92
C GLY A 90 -3.90 -5.64 3.44
N SER A 91 -4.69 -4.62 3.13
CA SER A 91 -4.89 -4.17 1.75
C SER A 91 -3.59 -3.63 1.13
N HIS A 92 -2.77 -2.92 1.90
CA HIS A 92 -1.44 -2.46 1.48
C HIS A 92 -0.47 -3.63 1.23
N PHE A 93 -0.50 -4.67 2.07
CA PHE A 93 0.27 -5.89 1.81
C PHE A 93 -0.13 -6.54 0.47
N TYR A 94 -1.43 -6.71 0.20
CA TYR A 94 -1.88 -7.32 -1.05
C TYR A 94 -1.53 -6.49 -2.28
N LEU A 95 -1.63 -5.15 -2.20
CA LEU A 95 -1.15 -4.31 -3.30
C LEU A 95 0.35 -4.49 -3.54
N ALA A 96 1.17 -4.51 -2.47
CA ALA A 96 2.61 -4.72 -2.58
C ALA A 96 2.95 -6.09 -3.18
N LEU A 97 2.22 -7.14 -2.79
CA LEU A 97 2.35 -8.49 -3.36
C LEU A 97 2.09 -8.48 -4.86
N TYR A 98 0.91 -8.00 -5.28
CA TYR A 98 0.53 -8.00 -6.70
C TYR A 98 1.44 -7.09 -7.53
N TRP A 99 1.85 -5.95 -6.99
CA TRP A 99 2.74 -5.04 -7.70
C TRP A 99 4.14 -5.61 -7.87
N ALA A 100 4.70 -6.26 -6.83
CA ALA A 100 5.97 -6.96 -6.94
C ALA A 100 5.89 -8.11 -7.98
N GLN A 101 4.78 -8.85 -8.03
CA GLN A 101 4.55 -9.89 -9.03
C GLN A 101 4.51 -9.32 -10.45
N GLU A 102 3.79 -8.23 -10.68
CA GLU A 102 3.73 -7.55 -11.98
C GLU A 102 5.10 -7.00 -12.40
N LEU A 103 5.85 -6.41 -11.47
CA LEU A 103 7.19 -5.89 -11.72
C LEU A 103 8.19 -7.01 -12.04
N ALA A 104 8.07 -8.16 -11.40
CA ALA A 104 8.92 -9.33 -11.66
C ALA A 104 8.59 -10.05 -12.98
N GLN A 105 7.35 -9.92 -13.48
CA GLN A 105 6.87 -10.61 -14.69
C GLN A 105 7.00 -9.78 -15.97
N GLN A 106 6.96 -8.45 -15.88
CA GLN A 106 7.06 -7.59 -17.05
C GLN A 106 8.40 -7.75 -17.81
N THR A 107 8.38 -7.42 -19.10
CA THR A 107 9.51 -7.61 -20.02
C THR A 107 10.11 -6.30 -20.57
N ASP A 108 9.59 -5.16 -20.13
CA ASP A 108 9.97 -3.84 -20.63
C ASP A 108 11.27 -3.32 -19.98
N ASP A 109 11.54 -3.69 -18.72
CA ASP A 109 12.82 -3.48 -18.03
C ASP A 109 13.27 -4.75 -17.29
N ALA A 110 14.18 -5.50 -17.90
CA ALA A 110 14.71 -6.75 -17.34
C ALA A 110 15.44 -6.58 -16.00
N LYS A 111 16.10 -5.43 -15.78
CA LYS A 111 16.80 -5.17 -14.51
C LYS A 111 15.81 -4.90 -13.39
N LEU A 112 14.72 -4.21 -13.69
CA LEU A 112 13.65 -3.99 -12.73
C LEU A 112 12.95 -5.32 -12.38
N ALA A 113 12.70 -6.16 -13.37
CA ALA A 113 12.16 -7.51 -13.14
C ALA A 113 13.06 -8.35 -12.23
N GLU A 114 14.37 -8.40 -12.53
CA GLU A 114 15.34 -9.11 -11.70
C GLU A 114 15.41 -8.57 -10.27
N ALA A 115 15.35 -7.25 -10.08
CA ALA A 115 15.38 -6.62 -8.77
C ALA A 115 14.14 -6.94 -7.91
N PHE A 116 12.96 -7.06 -8.53
CA PHE A 116 11.71 -7.34 -7.81
C PHE A 116 11.38 -8.83 -7.68
N ALA A 117 12.02 -9.72 -8.46
CA ALA A 117 11.78 -11.16 -8.38
C ALA A 117 11.98 -11.76 -6.98
N PRO A 118 13.04 -11.43 -6.21
CA PRO A 118 13.19 -11.93 -4.85
C PRO A 118 12.06 -11.46 -3.92
N LEU A 119 11.67 -10.18 -4.01
CA LEU A 119 10.60 -9.62 -3.19
C LEU A 119 9.26 -10.29 -3.52
N ALA A 120 8.92 -10.41 -4.80
CA ALA A 120 7.69 -11.07 -5.25
C ALA A 120 7.59 -12.50 -4.72
N LYS A 121 8.71 -13.24 -4.78
CA LYS A 121 8.81 -14.59 -4.22
C LYS A 121 8.60 -14.60 -2.71
N THR A 122 9.34 -13.77 -1.96
CA THR A 122 9.23 -13.71 -0.49
C THR A 122 7.84 -13.34 -0.02
N LEU A 123 7.20 -12.34 -0.63
CA LEU A 123 5.83 -11.94 -0.26
C LEU A 123 4.82 -13.05 -0.57
N SER A 124 4.99 -13.78 -1.68
CA SER A 124 4.12 -14.91 -2.04
C SER A 124 4.29 -16.08 -1.07
N GLU A 125 5.53 -16.43 -0.70
CA GLU A 125 5.83 -17.54 0.22
C GLU A 125 5.43 -17.22 1.67
N GLN A 126 5.42 -15.95 2.06
CA GLN A 126 5.11 -15.50 3.43
C GLN A 126 3.69 -14.93 3.59
N GLU A 127 2.82 -15.08 2.59
CA GLU A 127 1.47 -14.48 2.60
C GLU A 127 0.70 -14.82 3.88
N GLU A 128 0.57 -16.11 4.21
CA GLU A 128 -0.20 -16.56 5.37
C GLU A 128 0.38 -16.00 6.68
N THR A 129 1.71 -16.02 6.84
CA THR A 129 2.40 -15.47 8.00
C THR A 129 2.14 -13.98 8.16
N ILE A 130 2.29 -13.20 7.08
CA ILE A 130 2.11 -11.76 7.10
C ILE A 130 0.66 -11.41 7.43
N VAL A 131 -0.32 -12.06 6.78
CA VAL A 131 -1.73 -11.83 7.04
C VAL A 131 -2.09 -12.19 8.49
N ALA A 132 -1.56 -13.29 9.02
CA ALA A 132 -1.75 -13.68 10.41
C ALA A 132 -1.19 -12.64 11.38
N GLU A 133 0.03 -12.13 11.15
CA GLU A 133 0.63 -11.07 11.96
C GLU A 133 -0.19 -9.76 11.93
N LEU A 134 -0.71 -9.38 10.75
CA LEU A 134 -1.54 -8.18 10.58
C LEU A 134 -2.92 -8.32 11.25
N ILE A 135 -3.50 -9.52 11.27
CA ILE A 135 -4.79 -9.79 11.94
C ILE A 135 -4.61 -9.91 13.46
N ALA A 136 -3.50 -10.48 13.94
CA ALA A 136 -3.29 -10.78 15.35
C ALA A 136 -3.33 -9.56 16.28
N VAL A 137 -3.08 -8.36 15.76
CA VAL A 137 -3.11 -7.12 16.55
C VAL A 137 -4.52 -6.54 16.74
N GLN A 138 -5.50 -7.02 15.98
CA GLN A 138 -6.87 -6.51 15.99
C GLN A 138 -7.60 -6.86 17.31
N GLY A 139 -8.63 -6.08 17.64
CA GLY A 139 -9.49 -6.30 18.81
C GLY A 139 -8.91 -5.79 20.14
N SER A 140 -7.66 -5.29 20.14
CA SER A 140 -7.03 -4.68 21.31
C SER A 140 -6.89 -3.17 21.12
N PRO A 141 -6.89 -2.35 22.19
CA PRO A 141 -6.61 -0.93 22.07
C PRO A 141 -5.21 -0.65 21.51
N ALA A 142 -5.10 0.37 20.65
CA ALA A 142 -3.83 0.83 20.09
C ALA A 142 -3.46 2.21 20.65
N GLU A 143 -2.23 2.33 21.16
CA GLU A 143 -1.70 3.57 21.72
C GLU A 143 -0.82 4.28 20.70
N ILE A 144 -1.30 5.40 20.16
CA ILE A 144 -0.61 6.17 19.12
C ILE A 144 0.02 7.48 19.65
N GLY A 145 -0.10 7.80 20.95
CA GLY A 145 0.59 8.93 21.57
C GLY A 145 0.06 10.32 21.24
N GLY A 146 -1.16 10.44 20.70
CA GLY A 146 -1.79 11.71 20.35
C GLY A 146 -2.94 11.52 19.37
N TYR A 147 -3.61 12.61 18.98
CA TYR A 147 -4.68 12.57 17.96
C TYR A 147 -4.33 13.42 16.74
N PHE A 148 -4.23 14.74 16.90
CA PHE A 148 -3.80 15.65 15.82
C PHE A 148 -2.31 15.55 15.53
N GLN A 149 -1.51 15.19 16.53
CA GLN A 149 -0.08 14.97 16.42
C GLN A 149 0.29 13.70 17.21
N PRO A 150 0.08 12.51 16.63
CA PRO A 150 0.48 11.26 17.26
C PRO A 150 2.00 11.17 17.40
N ASP A 151 2.47 10.34 18.34
CA ASP A 151 3.88 10.03 18.47
C ASP A 151 4.33 9.19 17.25
N PRO A 152 5.36 9.62 16.49
CA PRO A 152 5.74 8.92 15.26
C PRO A 152 6.17 7.47 15.47
N ALA A 153 6.85 7.16 16.57
CA ALA A 153 7.34 5.80 16.83
C ALA A 153 6.18 4.87 17.20
N LYS A 154 5.26 5.33 18.05
CA LYS A 154 4.03 4.60 18.41
C LYS A 154 3.13 4.39 17.19
N ALA A 155 2.88 5.42 16.40
CA ALA A 155 2.09 5.31 15.18
C ALA A 155 2.71 4.33 14.18
N ALA A 156 4.04 4.39 13.97
CA ALA A 156 4.74 3.44 13.10
C ALA A 156 4.61 2.00 13.60
N ALA A 157 4.77 1.75 14.91
CA ALA A 157 4.61 0.41 15.49
C ALA A 157 3.19 -0.15 15.30
N VAL A 158 2.16 0.68 15.48
CA VAL A 158 0.75 0.30 15.25
C VAL A 158 0.46 0.03 13.77
N MET A 159 1.02 0.85 12.87
CA MET A 159 0.76 0.76 11.43
C MET A 159 1.59 -0.31 10.72
N ARG A 160 2.71 -0.74 11.29
CA ARG A 160 3.63 -1.73 10.71
C ARG A 160 3.90 -2.90 11.66
N PRO A 161 2.87 -3.65 12.11
CA PRO A 161 3.05 -4.67 13.14
C PRO A 161 3.67 -5.97 12.62
N SER A 162 3.61 -6.23 11.30
CA SER A 162 4.20 -7.44 10.71
C SER A 162 5.71 -7.30 10.54
N ALA A 163 6.47 -7.97 11.40
CA ALA A 163 7.93 -8.03 11.30
C ALA A 163 8.36 -8.73 10.00
N THR A 164 7.62 -9.77 9.61
CA THR A 164 7.89 -10.51 8.37
C THR A 164 7.74 -9.61 7.15
N PHE A 165 6.67 -8.83 7.07
CA PHE A 165 6.46 -7.89 5.96
C PHE A 165 7.49 -6.76 5.98
N ASN A 166 7.78 -6.19 7.15
CA ASN A 166 8.79 -5.13 7.28
C ASN A 166 10.18 -5.58 6.78
N ASN A 167 10.60 -6.79 7.14
CA ASN A 167 11.87 -7.35 6.70
C ASN A 167 11.88 -7.63 5.20
N ALA A 168 10.76 -8.11 4.63
CA ALA A 168 10.63 -8.31 3.18
C ALA A 168 10.82 -6.98 2.43
N ILE A 169 10.11 -5.92 2.83
CA ILE A 169 10.22 -4.59 2.21
C ILE A 169 11.64 -4.01 2.39
N ALA A 170 12.27 -4.21 3.55
CA ALA A 170 13.63 -3.72 3.80
C ALA A 170 14.70 -4.39 2.92
N SER A 171 14.42 -5.56 2.35
CA SER A 171 15.37 -6.25 1.46
C SER A 171 15.48 -5.66 0.06
N LEU A 172 14.57 -4.75 -0.32
CA LEU A 172 14.59 -4.01 -1.58
C LEU A 172 15.52 -2.77 -1.54
N ALA A 173 15.95 -2.35 -0.35
CA ALA A 173 16.72 -1.12 -0.11
C ALA A 173 18.24 -1.28 -0.29
#